data_AF-A0A450ZZS0-F1
#
_entry.id   AF-A0A450ZZS0-F1
#
_cell.length_a   1.000
_cell.length_b   1.000
_cell.length_c   1.000
_cell.angle_alpha   90.00
_cell.angle_beta   90.00
_cell.angle_gamma   90.00
#
_symmetry.space_group_name_H-M   'P 1'
#
loop_
_entity.id
_entity.type
_entity.pdbx_description
1 polymer ?
#
loop_
_entity_poly.entity_id
_entity_poly.type
_entity_poly.pdbx_seq_one_letter_code
_entity_poly.pdbx_strand_id
1 'polypeptide(L)'
;MHIGGAGVARGYLNRPDLTAERFIPDPFSNDAGARLYRTSDLCRWLPDGNIEFLGRIDTQVKIRGFRIECGEMENALLAHPDIREAVVDARGEGADKRLMA
;
A
#
# COMPACT_ATOMS: atom_id res chain seq x y z
N MET A 1 8.11 4.67 4.60
CA MET A 1 9.08 4.83 3.49
C MET A 1 8.43 5.62 2.35
N HIS A 2 9.21 6.49 1.70
CA HIS A 2 8.79 7.21 0.49
C HIS A 2 9.78 6.89 -0.63
N ILE A 3 9.32 6.90 -1.88
CA ILE A 3 10.14 6.62 -3.07
C ILE A 3 10.12 7.84 -3.97
N GLY A 4 11.30 8.35 -4.34
CA GLY A 4 11.50 9.44 -5.29
C GLY A 4 12.21 9.01 -6.57
N GLY A 5 12.51 9.98 -7.43
CA GLY A 5 13.30 9.78 -8.65
C GLY A 5 12.52 9.28 -9.87
N ALA A 6 13.26 8.93 -10.92
CA ALA A 6 12.71 8.65 -12.27
C ALA A 6 11.71 7.45 -12.32
N GLY A 7 11.75 6.56 -11.32
CA GLY A 7 10.84 5.41 -11.23
C GLY A 7 9.44 5.74 -10.70
N VAL A 8 9.20 6.97 -10.23
CA VAL A 8 7.89 7.37 -9.70
C VAL A 8 6.86 7.50 -10.84
N ALA A 9 5.75 6.78 -10.71
CA ALA A 9 4.70 6.75 -11.71
C ALA A 9 3.98 8.10 -11.88
N ARG A 10 3.24 8.26 -12.99
CA ARG A 10 2.40 9.45 -13.23
C ARG A 10 1.31 9.63 -12.18
N GLY A 11 0.72 8.55 -11.69
CA GLY A 11 -0.39 8.56 -10.74
C GLY A 11 -1.35 7.41 -10.99
N TYR A 12 -2.50 7.46 -10.34
CA TYR A 12 -3.60 6.53 -10.56
C TYR A 12 -4.53 7.04 -11.67
N LEU A 13 -4.76 6.22 -12.69
CA LEU A 13 -5.64 6.56 -13.81
C LEU A 13 -7.05 6.87 -13.31
N ASN A 14 -7.62 8.00 -13.74
CA ASN A 14 -8.95 8.48 -13.39
C ASN A 14 -9.20 8.66 -11.87
N ARG A 15 -8.13 8.81 -11.07
CA ARG A 15 -8.21 8.99 -9.62
C ARG A 15 -7.29 10.14 -9.17
N PRO A 16 -7.61 11.40 -9.52
CA PRO A 16 -6.77 12.55 -9.21
C PRO A 16 -6.61 12.77 -7.70
N ASP A 17 -7.67 12.58 -6.91
CA ASP A 17 -7.63 12.80 -5.45
C ASP A 17 -6.66 11.83 -4.77
N LEU A 18 -6.76 10.53 -5.09
CA LEU A 18 -5.87 9.51 -4.57
C LEU A 18 -4.43 9.71 -5.08
N THR A 19 -4.27 10.23 -6.30
CA THR A 19 -2.96 10.59 -6.84
C THR A 19 -2.34 11.72 -6.02
N ALA A 20 -3.08 12.78 -5.72
CA ALA A 20 -2.58 13.89 -4.90
C ALA A 20 -2.25 13.45 -3.47
N GLU A 21 -3.02 12.52 -2.91
CA GLU A 21 -2.76 11.95 -1.58
C GLU A 21 -1.46 11.12 -1.53
N ARG A 22 -1.21 10.30 -2.57
CA ARG A 22 -0.09 9.35 -2.57
C ARG A 22 1.18 9.84 -3.27
N PHE A 23 1.07 10.79 -4.18
CA PHE A 23 2.18 11.38 -4.94
C PHE A 23 2.37 12.84 -4.54
N ILE A 24 3.13 13.05 -3.47
CA ILE A 24 3.35 14.37 -2.85
C ILE A 24 4.57 15.08 -3.47
N PRO A 25 4.69 16.41 -3.34
CA PRO A 25 5.90 17.13 -3.77
C PRO A 25 7.17 16.56 -3.11
N ASP A 26 8.26 16.46 -3.86
CA ASP A 26 9.57 16.01 -3.34
C ASP A 26 10.39 17.19 -2.81
N PRO A 27 10.55 17.37 -1.49
CA PRO A 27 11.35 18.46 -0.92
C PRO A 27 12.87 18.21 -1.02
N PHE A 28 13.30 17.03 -1.46
CA PHE A 28 14.71 16.64 -1.54
C PHE A 28 15.29 16.80 -2.96
N SER A 29 14.45 17.09 -3.96
CA SER A 29 14.86 17.30 -5.34
C SER A 29 14.82 18.77 -5.73
N ASN A 30 15.77 19.18 -6.57
CA ASN A 30 15.79 20.51 -7.19
C ASN A 30 15.01 20.54 -8.51
N ASP A 31 14.53 19.39 -9.00
CA ASP A 31 13.81 19.32 -10.26
C ASP A 31 12.37 19.82 -10.11
N ALA A 32 11.98 20.73 -11.00
CA ALA A 32 10.62 21.25 -11.02
C ALA A 32 9.60 20.11 -11.26
N GLY A 33 8.64 19.96 -10.34
CA GLY A 33 7.60 18.93 -10.43
C GLY A 33 8.03 17.54 -9.95
N ALA A 34 9.19 17.40 -9.30
CA ALA A 34 9.57 16.16 -8.63
C ALA A 34 8.56 15.76 -7.55
N ARG A 35 8.30 14.44 -7.44
CA ARG A 35 7.31 13.88 -6.53
C ARG A 35 7.86 12.65 -5.79
N LEU A 36 7.38 12.48 -4.57
CA LEU A 36 7.56 11.27 -3.77
C LEU A 36 6.28 10.45 -3.75
N TYR A 37 6.42 9.13 -3.88
CA TYR A 37 5.34 8.18 -3.68
C TYR A 37 5.33 7.64 -2.24
N ARG A 38 4.17 7.72 -1.57
CA ARG A 38 3.95 7.19 -0.21
C ARG A 38 3.55 5.71 -0.24
N THR A 39 4.49 4.85 0.16
CA THR A 39 4.39 3.38 0.00
C THR A 39 3.52 2.66 1.04
N SER A 40 3.30 3.30 2.21
CA SER A 40 2.82 2.68 3.45
C SER A 40 3.76 1.60 4.04
N ASP A 41 4.97 1.42 3.52
CA ASP A 41 5.94 0.48 4.09
C ASP A 41 6.65 1.13 5.29
N LEU A 42 6.70 0.43 6.41
CA LEU A 42 7.48 0.81 7.59
C LEU A 42 8.88 0.20 7.47
N CYS A 43 9.90 1.06 7.48
CA CYS A 43 11.28 0.64 7.31
C CYS A 43 12.18 1.42 8.26
N ARG A 44 13.38 0.88 8.51
CA ARG A 44 14.47 1.60 9.19
C ARG A 44 15.79 1.45 8.45
N TRP A 45 16.68 2.41 8.65
CA TRP A 45 18.07 2.30 8.21
C TRP A 45 18.85 1.44 9.19
N LEU A 46 19.70 0.57 8.64
CA LEU A 46 20.71 -0.17 9.39
C LEU A 46 22.05 0.59 9.36
N PRO A 47 22.97 0.33 10.31
CA PRO A 47 24.26 1.03 10.38
C PRO A 47 25.16 0.83 9.15
N ASP A 48 24.93 -0.24 8.38
CA ASP A 48 25.64 -0.56 7.14
C ASP A 48 25.07 0.17 5.91
N GLY A 49 24.03 1.00 6.10
CA GLY A 49 23.35 1.74 5.04
C GLY A 49 22.28 0.94 4.30
N ASN A 50 21.99 -0.30 4.70
CA ASN A 50 20.85 -1.04 4.15
C ASN A 50 19.52 -0.60 4.77
N ILE A 51 18.42 -0.89 4.06
CA ILE A 51 17.06 -0.65 4.55
C ILE A 51 16.47 -1.98 5.02
N GLU A 52 16.04 -2.03 6.28
CA GLU A 52 15.26 -3.14 6.81
C GLU A 52 13.76 -2.83 6.73
N PHE A 53 13.00 -3.78 6.17
CA PHE A 53 11.54 -3.72 6.10
C PHE A 53 10.93 -4.30 7.39
N LEU A 54 10.04 -3.54 8.02
CA LEU A 54 9.42 -3.88 9.31
C LEU A 54 7.94 -4.24 9.19
N GLY A 55 7.32 -4.02 8.03
CA GLY A 55 5.92 -4.31 7.79
C GLY A 55 5.19 -3.17 7.07
N ARG A 56 3.87 -3.25 7.06
CA ARG A 56 2.99 -2.23 6.49
C ARG A 56 2.24 -1.50 7.58
N ILE A 57 1.95 -0.23 7.36
CA ILE A 57 1.13 0.58 8.27
C ILE A 57 -0.37 0.50 7.95
N ASP A 58 -0.73 -0.08 6.81
CA ASP A 58 -2.12 -0.30 6.39
C ASP A 58 -2.48 -1.79 6.38
N THR A 59 -3.75 -2.10 6.07
CA THR A 59 -4.33 -3.46 6.12
C THR A 59 -4.02 -4.29 4.88
N GLN A 60 -3.23 -3.78 3.95
CA GLN A 60 -2.92 -4.49 2.72
C GLN A 60 -2.04 -5.72 2.98
N VAL A 61 -2.35 -6.82 2.29
CA VAL A 61 -1.63 -8.08 2.42
C VAL A 61 -1.07 -8.58 1.10
N LYS A 62 0.01 -9.36 1.19
CA LYS A 62 0.51 -10.18 0.08
C LYS A 62 0.20 -11.64 0.35
N ILE A 63 -0.49 -12.28 -0.59
CA ILE A 63 -0.77 -13.72 -0.58
C ILE A 63 -0.39 -14.26 -1.95
N ARG A 64 0.53 -15.23 -1.99
CA ARG A 64 0.94 -15.93 -3.22
C ARG A 64 1.34 -15.00 -4.37
N GLY A 65 2.04 -13.91 -4.05
CA GLY A 65 2.51 -12.91 -5.02
C GLY A 65 1.48 -11.83 -5.40
N PHE A 66 0.21 -11.99 -4.99
CA PHE A 66 -0.85 -11.02 -5.24
C PHE A 66 -0.88 -9.98 -4.11
N ARG A 67 -1.03 -8.72 -4.50
CA ARG A 67 -1.23 -7.58 -3.61
C ARG A 67 -2.73 -7.38 -3.46
N ILE A 68 -3.25 -7.60 -2.25
CA ILE A 68 -4.70 -7.63 -1.97
C ILE A 68 -5.04 -6.51 -1.01
N GLU A 69 -6.03 -5.70 -1.37
CA GLU A 69 -6.63 -4.69 -0.50
C GLU A 69 -7.83 -5.30 0.24
N CYS A 70 -7.71 -5.59 1.53
CA CYS A 70 -8.80 -6.24 2.30
C CYS A 70 -10.10 -5.44 2.25
N GLY A 71 -10.02 -4.11 2.27
CA GLY A 71 -11.20 -3.25 2.19
C GLY A 71 -12.00 -3.38 0.89
N GLU A 72 -11.38 -3.80 -0.22
CA GLU A 72 -12.12 -4.10 -1.46
C GLU A 72 -13.00 -5.34 -1.28
N MET A 73 -12.49 -6.37 -0.61
CA MET A 73 -13.21 -7.59 -0.31
C MET A 73 -14.33 -7.34 0.70
N GLU A 74 -14.08 -6.53 1.73
CA GLU A 74 -15.10 -6.10 2.69
C GLU A 74 -16.25 -5.36 1.99
N ASN A 75 -15.93 -4.40 1.11
CA ASN A 75 -16.95 -3.69 0.33
C ASN A 75 -17.76 -4.62 -0.58
N ALA A 76 -17.12 -5.62 -1.19
CA ALA A 76 -17.81 -6.62 -2.00
C ALA A 76 -18.78 -7.49 -1.16
N LEU A 77 -18.39 -7.86 0.07
CA LEU A 77 -19.26 -8.59 1.00
C LEU A 77 -20.44 -7.72 1.46
N LEU A 78 -20.18 -6.46 1.82
CA LEU A 78 -21.21 -5.49 2.24
C LEU A 78 -22.21 -5.15 1.13
N ALA A 79 -21.91 -5.43 -0.14
CA ALA A 79 -22.86 -5.29 -1.23
C ALA A 79 -24.00 -6.32 -1.17
N HIS A 80 -23.85 -7.41 -0.40
CA HIS A 80 -24.90 -8.40 -0.19
C HIS A 80 -25.92 -7.89 0.86
N PRO A 81 -27.23 -7.89 0.57
CA PRO A 81 -28.24 -7.22 1.40
C PRO A 81 -28.34 -7.77 2.83
N ASP A 82 -28.03 -9.06 3.02
CA ASP A 82 -28.07 -9.71 4.35
C ASP A 82 -26.80 -9.51 5.20
N ILE A 83 -25.75 -8.89 4.66
CA ILE A 83 -24.48 -8.67 5.36
C ILE A 83 -24.44 -7.23 5.90
N ARG A 84 -24.51 -7.09 7.23
CA ARG A 84 -24.50 -5.77 7.91
C ARG A 84 -23.09 -5.22 8.13
N GLU A 85 -22.14 -6.10 8.44
CA GLU A 85 -20.75 -5.79 8.78
C GLU A 85 -19.86 -6.90 8.21
N ALA A 86 -18.68 -6.55 7.72
CA ALA A 86 -17.69 -7.50 7.21
C ALA A 86 -16.28 -7.04 7.57
N VAL A 87 -15.40 -7.98 7.91
CA VAL A 87 -13.99 -7.76 8.15
C VAL A 87 -13.21 -8.84 7.44
N VAL A 88 -12.19 -8.47 6.66
CA VAL A 88 -11.34 -9.43 5.96
C VAL A 88 -9.91 -9.33 6.47
N ASP A 89 -9.38 -10.46 6.94
CA ASP A 89 -8.03 -10.54 7.50
C ASP A 89 -7.26 -11.73 6.91
N ALA A 90 -5.93 -11.65 6.93
CA ALA A 90 -5.06 -12.72 6.48
C ALA A 90 -4.55 -13.54 7.66
N ARG A 91 -4.77 -14.85 7.61
CA ARG A 91 -4.30 -15.82 8.61
C ARG A 91 -3.22 -16.72 8.03
N GLY A 92 -2.27 -17.11 8.88
CA GLY A 92 -1.13 -17.96 8.50
C GLY A 92 0.06 -17.17 7.96
N GLU A 93 1.13 -17.90 7.63
CA GLU A 93 2.38 -17.34 7.13
C GLU A 93 2.88 -18.09 5.89
N GLY A 94 3.81 -17.48 5.16
CA GLY A 94 4.41 -18.09 3.97
C GLY A 94 3.37 -18.57 2.95
N ALA A 95 3.47 -19.84 2.58
CA ALA A 95 2.59 -20.48 1.58
C ALA A 95 1.17 -20.75 2.09
N ASP A 96 0.99 -20.85 3.42
CA ASP A 96 -0.28 -21.17 4.07
C ASP A 96 -1.13 -19.92 4.34
N LYS A 97 -0.57 -18.73 4.09
CA LYS A 97 -1.28 -17.47 4.27
C LYS A 97 -2.52 -17.40 3.37
N ARG A 98 -3.68 -17.14 3.97
CA ARG A 98 -4.99 -17.11 3.30
C ARG A 98 -5.89 -16.01 3.88
N LEU A 99 -6.84 -15.54 3.08
CA LEU A 99 -7.88 -14.62 3.54
C LEU A 99 -8.95 -15.38 4.34
N MET A 100 -9.50 -14.71 5.34
CA MET A 100 -10.67 -15.11 6.13
C MET A 100 -11.61 -13.89 6.20
N ALA A 101 -12.91 -14.15 6.14
CA ALA A 101 -13.98 -13.16 6.21
C ALA A 101 -15.07 -13.63 7.18
#